data_AF-A0A4R3AX81-F1
#
_entry.id   AF-A0A4R3AX81-F1
#
_cell.length_a   1.000
_cell.length_b   1.000
_cell.length_c   1.000
_cell.angle_alpha   90.00
_cell.angle_beta   90.00
_cell.angle_gamma   90.00
#
_symmetry.space_group_name_H-M   'P 1'
#
loop_
_entity.id
_entity.type
_entity.pdbx_description
1 polymer ?
#
loop_
_entity_poly.entity_id
_entity_poly.type
_entity_poly.pdbx_seq_one_letter_code
_entity_poly.pdbx_strand_id
1 'polypeptide(L)'
;MKKIITLSFVILTMISCRNRDSKTENRNAAFEEITGKTVTFSEPACYAYNDGNNHISLEFTDIGSTLKGNLTYAFAEKDKNTGTFVGQLKDNVLLADYTFQSEGVTSVRQVAFKVSKDTLIEGYGDMNAEGTAFKDIKHLNFTSTMPLVKGDCAEKKQGCLFEDGKSYSELEQRCITLATLKTTLNPLKDGARTEGKQAYVYFSSDNSKAEVFLPNSNNGIVLEKKGEGNWVSGNYILMAWKGYVLQDKGVAVYGG
;
A
#
# COMPACT_ATOMS: atom_id res chain seq x y z
N MET A 1 -79.52 -8.79 -17.27
CA MET A 1 -79.85 -8.28 -18.61
C MET A 1 -78.65 -8.45 -19.51
N LYS A 2 -78.89 -8.97 -20.72
CA LYS A 2 -77.92 -9.30 -21.77
C LYS A 2 -77.09 -8.09 -22.21
N LYS A 3 -75.82 -8.32 -22.59
CA LYS A 3 -75.29 -8.04 -23.95
C LYS A 3 -73.89 -8.63 -24.11
N ILE A 4 -73.85 -9.71 -24.88
CA ILE A 4 -72.67 -10.26 -25.56
C ILE A 4 -72.64 -9.59 -26.94
N ILE A 5 -71.49 -9.05 -27.36
CA ILE A 5 -71.09 -9.04 -28.77
C ILE A 5 -69.60 -9.35 -28.84
N THR A 6 -69.31 -10.56 -29.30
CA THR A 6 -68.05 -11.04 -29.86
C THR A 6 -67.93 -10.57 -31.32
N LEU A 7 -66.73 -10.20 -31.78
CA LEU A 7 -66.28 -10.55 -33.13
C LEU A 7 -64.76 -10.70 -33.20
N SER A 8 -64.39 -11.87 -33.69
CA SER A 8 -63.06 -12.44 -33.94
C SER A 8 -62.35 -11.79 -35.13
N PHE A 9 -61.01 -11.69 -35.11
CA PHE A 9 -60.20 -12.35 -36.15
C PHE A 9 -58.72 -12.54 -35.72
N VAL A 10 -58.24 -13.71 -36.08
CA VAL A 10 -56.92 -14.34 -35.91
C VAL A 10 -55.81 -13.58 -36.65
N ILE A 11 -54.56 -13.61 -36.15
CA ILE A 11 -53.34 -13.95 -36.93
C ILE A 11 -52.22 -14.43 -35.99
N LEU A 12 -51.65 -15.55 -36.41
CA LEU A 12 -50.58 -16.36 -35.83
C LEU A 12 -49.20 -15.78 -36.22
N THR A 13 -48.29 -15.55 -35.26
CA THR A 13 -46.85 -15.39 -35.56
C THR A 13 -45.96 -16.09 -34.53
N MET A 14 -45.47 -17.27 -34.94
CA MET A 14 -44.13 -17.84 -34.76
C MET A 14 -43.29 -17.48 -33.51
N ILE A 15 -43.25 -18.45 -32.60
CA ILE A 15 -42.15 -18.98 -31.77
C ILE A 15 -40.74 -18.36 -31.98
N SER A 16 -40.14 -17.90 -30.87
CA SER A 16 -38.74 -18.24 -30.54
C SER A 16 -38.49 -18.13 -29.03
N CYS A 17 -38.44 -19.28 -28.36
CA CYS A 17 -37.85 -19.42 -27.04
C CYS A 17 -36.33 -19.31 -27.18
N ARG A 18 -35.73 -18.27 -26.59
CA ARG A 18 -34.28 -18.16 -26.50
C ARG A 18 -33.81 -18.90 -25.24
N ASN A 19 -33.49 -20.18 -25.40
CA ASN A 19 -32.66 -20.91 -24.43
C ASN A 19 -31.38 -20.10 -24.21
N ARG A 20 -31.14 -19.69 -22.95
CA ARG A 20 -29.81 -19.30 -22.50
C ARG A 20 -29.12 -20.57 -22.08
N ASP A 21 -28.35 -21.13 -23.00
CA ASP A 21 -27.37 -22.16 -22.69
C ASP A 21 -26.38 -21.62 -21.65
N SER A 22 -26.25 -22.34 -20.55
CA SER A 22 -25.12 -22.24 -19.64
C SER A 22 -23.85 -22.62 -20.39
N LYS A 23 -23.02 -21.63 -20.70
CA LYS A 23 -21.60 -21.87 -20.98
C LYS A 23 -20.80 -21.43 -19.76
N THR A 24 -20.38 -22.42 -18.99
CA THR A 24 -19.18 -22.38 -18.16
C THR A 24 -18.02 -22.03 -19.08
N GLU A 25 -17.65 -20.75 -19.15
CA GLU A 25 -16.46 -20.32 -19.86
C GLU A 25 -15.32 -20.22 -18.85
N ASN A 26 -14.55 -21.29 -18.82
CA ASN A 26 -13.29 -21.44 -18.14
C ASN A 26 -12.31 -20.43 -18.77
N ARG A 27 -12.26 -19.19 -18.25
CA ARG A 27 -11.23 -18.22 -18.63
C ARG A 27 -9.95 -18.54 -17.86
N ASN A 28 -9.29 -19.60 -18.30
CA ASN A 28 -7.83 -19.63 -18.28
C ASN A 28 -7.38 -18.44 -19.13
N ALA A 29 -7.11 -17.30 -18.47
CA ALA A 29 -6.39 -16.21 -19.09
C ALA A 29 -5.00 -16.77 -19.42
N ALA A 30 -4.83 -17.15 -20.69
CA ALA A 30 -3.57 -17.59 -21.24
C ALA A 30 -2.55 -16.46 -21.01
N PHE A 31 -1.61 -16.72 -20.10
CA PHE A 31 -0.40 -15.94 -19.97
C PHE A 31 0.38 -16.13 -21.28
N GLU A 32 0.32 -15.14 -22.17
CA GLU A 32 1.21 -15.11 -23.33
C GLU A 32 2.65 -15.07 -22.82
N GLU A 33 3.39 -16.16 -23.07
CA GLU A 33 4.84 -16.20 -22.96
C GLU A 33 5.44 -15.21 -23.96
N ILE A 34 5.79 -14.01 -23.48
CA ILE A 34 6.68 -13.13 -24.23
C ILE A 34 8.11 -13.57 -23.92
N THR A 35 8.64 -14.33 -24.87
CA THR A 35 10.05 -14.67 -24.99
C THR A 35 10.91 -13.41 -25.18
N GLY A 36 11.92 -13.24 -24.32
CA GLY A 36 13.21 -12.68 -24.74
C GLY A 36 13.48 -11.18 -24.62
N LYS A 37 12.68 -10.38 -23.91
CA LYS A 37 13.12 -9.03 -23.48
C LYS A 37 13.48 -9.08 -22.00
N THR A 38 14.76 -8.93 -21.68
CA THR A 38 15.22 -8.75 -20.30
C THR A 38 14.56 -7.50 -19.75
N VAL A 39 13.70 -7.66 -18.77
CA VAL A 39 13.08 -6.52 -18.10
C VAL A 39 14.16 -5.81 -17.31
N THR A 40 14.32 -4.52 -17.55
CA THR A 40 15.21 -3.65 -16.78
C THR A 40 14.39 -2.52 -16.21
N PHE A 41 14.53 -2.28 -14.90
CA PHE A 41 14.01 -1.07 -14.30
C PHE A 41 14.99 0.06 -14.61
N SER A 42 14.49 1.18 -15.12
CA SER A 42 15.30 2.37 -15.43
C SER A 42 15.03 3.52 -14.46
N GLU A 43 13.88 3.50 -13.79
CA GLU A 43 13.43 4.53 -12.86
C GLU A 43 12.64 3.88 -11.70
N PRO A 44 12.59 4.54 -10.52
CA PRO A 44 11.64 4.21 -9.46
C PRO A 44 10.23 4.00 -10.00
N ALA A 45 9.54 2.97 -9.51
CA ALA A 45 8.22 2.60 -9.97
C ALA A 45 7.36 2.05 -8.84
N CYS A 46 6.06 2.34 -8.90
CA CYS A 46 5.08 1.85 -7.95
C CYS A 46 4.19 0.80 -8.58
N TYR A 47 3.91 -0.23 -7.82
CA TYR A 47 3.01 -1.32 -8.17
C TYR A 47 2.03 -1.51 -7.02
N ALA A 48 0.76 -1.76 -7.34
CA ALA A 48 -0.26 -1.99 -6.33
C ALA A 48 -1.34 -2.95 -6.79
N TYR A 49 -1.90 -3.65 -5.80
CA TYR A 49 -3.16 -4.37 -5.90
C TYR A 49 -4.13 -3.75 -4.87
N ASN A 50 -5.39 -3.57 -5.27
CA ASN A 50 -6.46 -3.12 -4.39
C ASN A 50 -7.80 -3.67 -4.90
N ASP A 51 -8.50 -4.44 -4.06
CA ASP A 51 -9.85 -4.96 -4.35
C ASP A 51 -10.93 -4.39 -3.40
N GLY A 52 -10.59 -3.35 -2.64
CA GLY A 52 -11.43 -2.74 -1.61
C GLY A 52 -11.25 -3.35 -0.22
N ASN A 53 -10.82 -4.61 -0.12
CA ASN A 53 -10.59 -5.32 1.14
C ASN A 53 -9.10 -5.50 1.43
N ASN A 54 -8.34 -5.90 0.41
CA ASN A 54 -6.92 -6.16 0.46
C ASN A 54 -6.18 -5.08 -0.29
N HIS A 55 -5.03 -4.68 0.24
CA HIS A 55 -4.10 -3.78 -0.42
C HIS A 55 -2.68 -4.34 -0.33
N ILE A 56 -2.04 -4.50 -1.48
CA ILE A 56 -0.61 -4.83 -1.57
C ILE A 56 0.05 -3.72 -2.36
N SER A 57 1.19 -3.24 -1.89
CA SER A 57 1.89 -2.12 -2.50
C SER A 57 3.37 -2.39 -2.48
N LEU A 58 4.02 -2.28 -3.65
CA LEU A 58 5.46 -2.33 -3.82
C LEU A 58 5.91 -1.01 -4.45
N GLU A 59 6.96 -0.41 -3.92
CA GLU A 59 7.59 0.78 -4.48
C GLU A 59 9.09 0.50 -4.59
N PHE A 60 9.65 0.68 -5.79
CA PHE A 60 11.11 0.72 -5.94
C PHE A 60 11.61 2.11 -5.58
N THR A 61 12.55 2.19 -4.64
CA THR A 61 13.16 3.46 -4.17
C THR A 61 14.58 3.66 -4.68
N ASP A 62 15.28 2.58 -5.03
CA ASP A 62 16.65 2.60 -5.55
C ASP A 62 16.79 1.53 -6.65
N ILE A 63 17.22 1.95 -7.83
CA ILE A 63 17.38 1.11 -9.02
C ILE A 63 18.86 1.05 -9.39
N GLY A 64 19.44 -0.15 -9.27
CA GLY A 64 20.83 -0.41 -9.63
C GLY A 64 21.07 -1.91 -9.86
N SER A 65 22.27 -2.39 -9.54
CA SER A 65 22.55 -3.84 -9.51
C SER A 65 21.74 -4.56 -8.44
N THR A 66 21.44 -3.87 -7.35
CA THR A 66 20.52 -4.29 -6.31
C THR A 66 19.31 -3.36 -6.33
N LEU A 67 18.13 -3.94 -6.32
CA LEU A 67 16.87 -3.20 -6.24
C LEU A 67 16.47 -3.07 -4.78
N LYS A 68 16.09 -1.87 -4.37
CA LYS A 68 15.55 -1.61 -3.03
C LYS A 68 14.18 -0.96 -3.13
N GLY A 69 13.41 -1.12 -2.07
CA GLY A 69 12.09 -0.54 -2.05
C GLY A 69 11.30 -0.80 -0.78
N ASN A 70 10.06 -0.32 -0.81
CA ASN A 70 9.07 -0.54 0.23
C ASN A 70 8.09 -1.61 -0.23
N LEU A 71 7.63 -2.43 0.70
CA LEU A 71 6.60 -3.44 0.46
C LEU A 71 5.61 -3.44 1.62
N THR A 72 4.33 -3.41 1.28
CA THR A 72 3.20 -3.43 2.21
C THR A 72 2.24 -4.53 1.83
N TYR A 73 1.87 -5.35 2.81
CA TYR A 73 0.76 -6.28 2.74
C TYR A 73 -0.29 -5.86 3.78
N ALA A 74 -1.47 -5.46 3.30
CA ALA A 74 -2.63 -5.13 4.12
C ALA A 74 -3.79 -6.04 3.70
N PHE A 75 -3.86 -7.23 4.26
CA PHE A 75 -4.95 -8.16 4.00
C PHE A 75 -6.12 -7.90 4.95
N ALA A 76 -7.35 -8.11 4.48
CA ALA A 76 -8.51 -8.06 5.35
C ALA A 76 -8.36 -9.08 6.49
N GLU A 77 -8.79 -8.69 7.70
CA GLU A 77 -8.77 -9.54 8.91
C GLU A 77 -7.39 -10.02 9.36
N LYS A 78 -6.30 -9.53 8.75
CA LYS A 78 -4.93 -9.81 9.16
C LYS A 78 -4.24 -8.53 9.60
N ASP A 79 -3.20 -8.70 10.38
CA ASP A 79 -2.31 -7.60 10.70
C ASP A 79 -1.55 -7.14 9.46
N LYS A 80 -1.50 -5.82 9.31
CA LYS A 80 -0.77 -5.19 8.21
C LYS A 80 0.72 -5.32 8.46
N ASN A 81 1.43 -5.81 7.45
CA ASN A 81 2.89 -5.88 7.46
C ASN A 81 3.45 -4.83 6.51
N THR A 82 4.34 -3.99 7.01
CA THR A 82 5.04 -2.96 6.23
C THR A 82 6.53 -3.07 6.50
N GLY A 83 7.33 -2.91 5.45
CA GLY A 83 8.77 -3.06 5.54
C GLY A 83 9.50 -2.64 4.28
N THR A 84 10.79 -2.94 4.24
CA THR A 84 11.67 -2.68 3.11
C THR A 84 12.15 -3.98 2.50
N PHE A 85 12.49 -3.96 1.22
CA PHE A 85 13.13 -5.08 0.56
C PHE A 85 14.47 -4.69 -0.07
N VAL A 86 15.36 -5.68 -0.14
CA VAL A 86 16.61 -5.60 -0.90
C VAL A 86 16.69 -6.87 -1.75
N GLY A 87 16.83 -6.74 -3.06
CA GLY A 87 16.76 -7.88 -3.96
C GLY A 87 17.48 -7.69 -5.28
N GLN A 88 17.45 -8.75 -6.10
CA GLN A 88 18.02 -8.76 -7.43
C GLN A 88 17.00 -9.25 -8.45
N LEU A 89 17.05 -8.67 -9.65
CA LEU A 89 16.26 -9.11 -10.78
C LEU A 89 17.10 -10.06 -11.64
N LYS A 90 16.62 -11.30 -11.79
CA LYS A 90 17.23 -12.30 -12.68
C LYS A 90 16.15 -13.07 -13.40
N ASP A 91 16.30 -13.25 -14.71
CA ASP A 91 15.35 -13.99 -15.55
C ASP A 91 13.90 -13.49 -15.39
N ASN A 92 13.73 -12.16 -15.29
CA ASN A 92 12.47 -11.47 -15.02
C ASN A 92 11.81 -11.81 -13.66
N VAL A 93 12.56 -12.40 -12.72
CA VAL A 93 12.12 -12.64 -11.35
C VAL A 93 12.93 -11.77 -10.40
N LEU A 94 12.25 -10.87 -9.69
CA LEU A 94 12.83 -10.20 -8.53
C LEU A 94 12.79 -11.18 -7.36
N LEU A 95 13.95 -11.59 -6.87
CA LEU A 95 14.07 -12.28 -5.58
C LEU A 95 14.63 -11.29 -4.56
N ALA A 96 13.93 -11.10 -3.45
CA ALA A 96 14.30 -10.09 -2.45
C ALA A 96 14.13 -10.59 -1.03
N ASP A 97 15.01 -10.12 -0.14
CA ASP A 97 14.83 -10.24 1.30
C ASP A 97 13.95 -9.08 1.77
N TYR A 98 12.76 -9.40 2.26
CA TYR A 98 11.80 -8.45 2.81
C TYR A 98 11.91 -8.42 4.33
N THR A 99 12.35 -7.27 4.85
CA THR A 99 12.49 -6.98 6.28
C THR A 99 11.28 -6.19 6.76
N PHE A 100 10.53 -6.74 7.71
CA PHE A 100 9.29 -6.14 8.20
C PHE A 100 9.15 -6.24 9.71
N GLN A 101 8.35 -5.35 10.29
CA GLN A 101 7.99 -5.36 11.70
C GLN A 101 6.62 -6.02 11.87
N SER A 102 6.52 -6.96 12.80
CA SER A 102 5.26 -7.57 13.24
C SER A 102 5.28 -7.65 14.76
N GLU A 103 4.29 -7.08 15.43
CA GLU A 103 4.19 -7.11 16.91
C GLU A 103 5.45 -6.58 17.64
N GLY A 104 6.18 -5.66 17.02
CA GLY A 104 7.44 -5.11 17.57
C GLY A 104 8.67 -6.00 17.34
N VAL A 105 8.53 -7.11 16.61
CA VAL A 105 9.63 -7.99 16.21
C VAL A 105 9.99 -7.76 14.74
N THR A 106 11.27 -7.48 14.48
CA THR A 106 11.81 -7.45 13.12
C THR A 106 11.98 -8.86 12.60
N SER A 107 11.38 -9.17 11.45
CA SER A 107 11.51 -10.44 10.75
C SER A 107 12.00 -10.22 9.32
N VAL A 108 12.69 -11.23 8.78
CA VAL A 108 13.13 -11.24 7.38
C VAL A 108 12.56 -12.48 6.70
N ARG A 109 11.94 -12.30 5.54
CA ARG A 109 11.50 -13.41 4.68
C ARG A 109 11.83 -13.13 3.22
N GLN A 110 12.14 -14.15 2.44
CA GLN A 110 12.23 -14.01 1.00
C GLN A 110 10.86 -13.84 0.37
N VAL A 111 10.81 -12.95 -0.61
CA VAL A 111 9.68 -12.76 -1.52
C VAL A 111 10.19 -12.82 -2.95
N ALA A 112 9.34 -13.30 -3.85
CA ALA A 112 9.65 -13.37 -5.27
C ALA A 112 8.55 -12.71 -6.08
N PHE A 113 8.91 -11.93 -7.08
CA PHE A 113 7.96 -11.31 -8.00
C PHE A 113 8.39 -11.55 -9.44
N LYS A 114 7.56 -12.25 -10.21
CA LYS A 114 7.72 -12.34 -11.66
C LYS A 114 7.24 -11.04 -12.28
N VAL A 115 8.12 -10.40 -13.03
CA VAL A 115 7.86 -9.15 -13.74
C VAL A 115 7.34 -9.48 -15.13
N SER A 116 6.19 -8.91 -15.48
CA SER A 116 5.61 -9.00 -16.83
C SER A 116 5.02 -7.65 -17.22
N LYS A 117 5.69 -6.96 -18.16
CA LYS A 117 5.35 -5.59 -18.58
C LYS A 117 5.19 -4.65 -17.37
N ASP A 118 3.96 -4.23 -17.11
CA ASP A 118 3.55 -3.31 -16.05
C ASP A 118 2.88 -4.07 -14.89
N THR A 119 3.26 -5.33 -14.67
CA THR A 119 2.67 -6.16 -13.62
C THR A 119 3.73 -6.96 -12.87
N LEU A 120 3.58 -7.06 -11.56
CA LEU A 120 4.31 -7.97 -10.70
C LEU A 120 3.35 -9.06 -10.20
N ILE A 121 3.78 -10.31 -10.34
CA ILE A 121 3.06 -11.49 -9.87
C ILE A 121 3.89 -12.11 -8.74
N GLU A 122 3.34 -12.19 -7.53
CA GLU A 122 4.02 -12.81 -6.41
C GLU A 122 4.19 -14.33 -6.65
N GLY A 123 5.37 -14.83 -6.30
CA GLY A 123 5.75 -16.24 -6.36
C GLY A 123 5.63 -16.90 -5.00
N TYR A 124 5.07 -18.10 -4.97
CA TYR A 124 4.90 -18.92 -3.78
C TYR A 124 5.61 -20.25 -3.92
N GLY A 125 6.18 -20.75 -2.82
CA GLY A 125 6.87 -22.03 -2.75
C GLY A 125 7.19 -22.40 -1.31
N ASP A 126 7.70 -23.62 -1.13
CA ASP A 126 8.05 -24.10 0.21
C ASP A 126 9.21 -23.28 0.80
N MET A 127 9.04 -22.87 2.05
CA MET A 127 10.10 -22.21 2.82
C MET A 127 10.98 -23.22 3.54
N ASN A 128 12.21 -22.81 3.89
CA ASN A 128 13.08 -23.51 4.84
C ASN A 128 12.41 -23.67 6.22
N ALA A 129 13.04 -24.41 7.13
CA ALA A 129 12.47 -24.67 8.45
C ALA A 129 12.27 -23.38 9.28
N GLU A 130 13.09 -22.37 9.02
CA GLU A 130 13.06 -21.07 9.67
C GLU A 130 11.99 -20.14 9.09
N GLY A 131 11.40 -20.47 7.94
CA GLY A 131 10.41 -19.63 7.25
C GLY A 131 10.99 -18.38 6.58
N THR A 132 12.32 -18.29 6.43
CA THR A 132 13.04 -17.10 5.99
C THR A 132 13.41 -17.12 4.51
N ALA A 133 13.57 -18.29 3.89
CA ALA A 133 14.02 -18.43 2.51
C ALA A 133 13.30 -19.57 1.76
N PHE A 134 13.15 -19.44 0.45
CA PHE A 134 12.60 -20.50 -0.39
C PHE A 134 13.54 -21.71 -0.46
N LYS A 135 13.01 -22.92 -0.33
CA LYS A 135 13.78 -24.17 -0.52
C LYS A 135 14.23 -24.35 -1.96
N ASP A 136 13.38 -23.94 -2.91
CA ASP A 136 13.66 -24.09 -4.34
C ASP A 136 13.14 -22.89 -5.14
N ILE A 137 14.06 -21.95 -5.39
CA ILE A 137 13.78 -20.71 -6.15
C ILE A 137 13.44 -21.02 -7.62
N LYS A 138 13.88 -22.17 -8.17
CA LYS A 138 13.63 -22.50 -9.59
C LYS A 138 12.22 -23.04 -9.84
N HIS A 139 11.55 -23.50 -8.80
CA HIS A 139 10.21 -24.11 -8.87
C HIS A 139 9.14 -23.30 -8.12
N LEU A 140 9.29 -21.97 -8.10
CA LEU A 140 8.27 -21.08 -7.55
C LEU A 140 7.02 -21.03 -8.44
N ASN A 141 5.86 -20.99 -7.79
CA ASN A 141 4.55 -20.88 -8.44
C ASN A 141 4.11 -19.42 -8.45
N PHE A 142 3.99 -18.83 -9.64
CA PHE A 142 3.53 -17.45 -9.80
C PHE A 142 2.03 -17.44 -10.14
N THR A 143 1.19 -17.04 -9.18
CA THR A 143 -0.28 -17.02 -9.34
C THR A 143 -0.78 -15.59 -9.49
N SER A 144 -1.62 -15.32 -10.51
CA SER A 144 -2.10 -13.97 -10.83
C SER A 144 -3.38 -13.58 -10.09
N THR A 145 -3.62 -14.09 -8.88
CA THR A 145 -4.86 -13.79 -8.13
C THR A 145 -4.85 -12.38 -7.53
N MET A 146 -3.68 -11.86 -7.18
CA MET A 146 -3.48 -10.49 -6.69
C MET A 146 -2.33 -9.83 -7.46
N PRO A 147 -2.48 -9.59 -8.78
CA PRO A 147 -1.41 -9.02 -9.58
C PRO A 147 -1.21 -7.55 -9.17
N LEU A 148 0.02 -7.16 -8.84
CA LEU A 148 0.31 -5.76 -8.57
C LEU A 148 0.54 -5.07 -9.92
N VAL A 149 -0.31 -4.10 -10.24
CA VAL A 149 -0.24 -3.35 -11.49
C VAL A 149 0.55 -2.07 -11.28
N LYS A 150 1.39 -1.71 -12.25
CA LYS A 150 2.15 -0.46 -12.23
C LYS A 150 1.19 0.72 -12.20
N GLY A 151 1.47 1.68 -11.33
CA GLY A 151 0.72 2.92 -11.20
C GLY A 151 1.65 4.07 -10.86
N ASP A 152 1.07 5.27 -10.77
CA ASP A 152 1.82 6.44 -10.35
C ASP A 152 2.08 6.38 -8.82
N CYS A 153 3.32 6.58 -8.42
CA CYS A 153 3.67 6.72 -7.01
C CYS A 153 2.96 7.92 -6.36
N ALA A 154 2.66 8.97 -7.14
CA ALA A 154 1.89 10.12 -6.69
C ALA A 154 0.39 9.82 -6.53
N GLU A 155 -0.18 8.92 -7.35
CA GLU A 155 -1.58 8.51 -7.22
C GLU A 155 -1.86 7.80 -5.88
N LYS A 156 -0.85 7.11 -5.29
CA LYS A 156 -0.97 6.56 -3.93
C LYS A 156 -1.27 7.62 -2.86
N LYS A 157 -0.90 8.88 -3.12
CA LYS A 157 -1.11 10.04 -2.23
C LYS A 157 -2.41 10.80 -2.56
N GLN A 158 -3.00 10.54 -3.72
CA GLN A 158 -4.18 11.24 -4.20
C GLN A 158 -5.41 10.86 -3.35
N GLY A 159 -6.10 11.86 -2.79
CA GLY A 159 -7.21 11.67 -1.86
C GLY A 159 -6.82 11.60 -0.38
N CYS A 160 -5.53 11.73 -0.05
CA CYS A 160 -5.07 11.86 1.34
C CYS A 160 -4.97 13.32 1.76
N LEU A 161 -6.12 13.99 1.83
CA LEU A 161 -6.19 15.41 2.15
C LEU A 161 -6.33 15.62 3.65
N PHE A 162 -5.48 16.49 4.21
CA PHE A 162 -5.54 16.84 5.62
C PHE A 162 -6.92 17.41 6.00
N GLU A 163 -7.52 18.19 5.11
CA GLU A 163 -8.86 18.77 5.28
C GLU A 163 -9.97 17.70 5.40
N ASP A 164 -9.76 16.52 4.83
CA ASP A 164 -10.67 15.37 4.95
C ASP A 164 -10.35 14.50 6.19
N GLY A 165 -9.47 14.97 7.08
CA GLY A 165 -8.99 14.23 8.24
C GLY A 165 -8.08 13.06 7.88
N LYS A 166 -7.42 13.11 6.71
CA LYS A 166 -6.53 12.06 6.21
C LYS A 166 -5.14 12.60 5.88
N SER A 167 -4.13 11.74 5.86
CA SER A 167 -2.82 12.06 5.29
C SER A 167 -2.19 10.81 4.73
N TYR A 168 -1.33 10.97 3.72
CA TYR A 168 -0.47 9.89 3.32
C TYR A 168 0.63 9.76 4.36
N SER A 169 0.87 8.55 4.84
CA SER A 169 1.96 8.24 5.76
C SER A 169 3.05 7.49 5.03
N GLU A 170 4.26 8.03 5.07
CA GLU A 170 5.46 7.41 4.53
C GLU A 170 5.89 6.20 5.37
N LEU A 171 5.62 6.19 6.67
CA LEU A 171 5.90 5.02 7.52
C LEU A 171 4.92 3.87 7.28
N GLU A 172 3.65 4.20 7.00
CA GLU A 172 2.59 3.20 6.80
C GLU A 172 2.39 2.83 5.33
N GLN A 173 2.95 3.61 4.40
CA GLN A 173 2.84 3.47 2.94
C GLN A 173 1.38 3.42 2.44
N ARG A 174 0.49 4.18 3.07
CA ARG A 174 -0.94 4.27 2.75
C ARG A 174 -1.56 5.56 3.26
N CYS A 175 -2.79 5.82 2.81
CA CYS A 175 -3.66 6.81 3.42
C CYS A 175 -4.09 6.39 4.83
N ILE A 176 -3.90 7.26 5.81
CA ILE A 176 -4.34 7.04 7.19
C ILE A 176 -5.37 8.10 7.61
N THR A 177 -6.29 7.71 8.49
CA THR A 177 -7.25 8.63 9.12
C THR A 177 -6.62 9.23 10.37
N LEU A 178 -6.38 10.54 10.37
CA LEU A 178 -5.64 11.25 11.42
C LEU A 178 -6.30 11.10 12.80
N ALA A 179 -7.63 11.12 12.86
CA ALA A 179 -8.40 10.95 14.10
C ALA A 179 -8.22 9.58 14.78
N THR A 180 -7.63 8.59 14.11
CA THR A 180 -7.33 7.27 14.69
C THR A 180 -5.99 7.22 15.42
N LEU A 181 -5.14 8.25 15.24
CA LEU A 181 -3.84 8.34 15.89
C LEU A 181 -3.99 8.76 17.35
N LYS A 182 -3.17 8.16 18.21
CA LYS A 182 -3.23 8.38 19.68
C LYS A 182 -2.63 9.70 20.14
N THR A 183 -1.68 10.25 19.38
CA THR A 183 -0.94 11.45 19.77
C THR A 183 -1.37 12.61 18.90
N THR A 184 -1.85 13.66 19.54
CA THR A 184 -2.27 14.92 18.92
C THR A 184 -1.57 16.08 19.60
N LEU A 185 -1.21 17.11 18.84
CA LEU A 185 -0.50 18.28 19.34
C LEU A 185 -1.31 19.52 18.98
N ASN A 186 -1.53 20.40 19.96
CA ASN A 186 -2.24 21.66 19.76
C ASN A 186 -1.24 22.78 19.38
N PRO A 187 -1.64 23.74 18.53
CA PRO A 187 -0.79 24.87 18.21
C PRO A 187 -0.49 25.68 19.48
N LEU A 188 0.77 26.05 19.66
CA LEU A 188 1.21 26.91 20.76
C LEU A 188 1.03 28.38 20.36
N LYS A 189 0.68 29.24 21.32
CA LYS A 189 0.38 30.66 21.07
C LYS A 189 1.49 31.43 20.35
N ASP A 190 2.74 31.04 20.61
CA ASP A 190 3.94 31.65 20.02
C ASP A 190 4.42 30.93 18.75
N GLY A 191 3.77 29.81 18.38
CA GLY A 191 4.06 28.99 17.22
C GLY A 191 3.19 29.39 16.03
N ALA A 192 3.74 30.18 15.10
CA ALA A 192 3.03 30.84 14.01
C ALA A 192 2.37 29.93 12.93
N ARG A 193 2.06 28.66 13.21
CA ARG A 193 1.44 27.74 12.26
C ARG A 193 -0.06 27.59 12.55
N THR A 194 -0.86 28.38 11.85
CA THR A 194 -2.33 28.39 11.79
C THR A 194 -3.06 28.24 13.13
N GLU A 195 -3.74 29.31 13.56
CA GLU A 195 -4.65 29.23 14.71
C GLU A 195 -5.68 28.08 14.53
N GLY A 196 -5.78 27.21 15.53
CA GLY A 196 -6.91 26.30 15.71
C GLY A 196 -6.84 24.89 15.13
N LYS A 197 -5.87 24.53 14.26
CA LYS A 197 -5.75 23.15 13.73
C LYS A 197 -4.65 22.35 14.46
N GLN A 198 -4.99 21.13 14.90
CA GLN A 198 -4.07 20.21 15.58
C GLN A 198 -3.10 19.54 14.59
N ALA A 199 -1.90 19.21 15.05
CA ALA A 199 -1.02 18.26 14.39
C ALA A 199 -1.21 16.85 14.96
N TYR A 200 -0.85 15.83 14.20
CA TYR A 200 -0.96 14.43 14.62
C TYR A 200 0.40 13.77 14.55
N VAL A 201 0.63 12.77 15.41
CA VAL A 201 1.88 12.01 15.43
C VAL A 201 1.59 10.52 15.35
N TYR A 202 2.26 9.86 14.42
CA TYR A 202 2.37 8.41 14.35
C TYR A 202 3.79 8.01 14.79
N PHE A 203 3.92 6.97 15.61
CA PHE A 203 5.21 6.39 15.97
C PHE A 203 5.34 5.02 15.32
N SER A 204 6.52 4.71 14.79
CA SER A 204 6.80 3.34 14.36
C SER A 204 6.69 2.36 15.53
N SER A 205 6.43 1.08 15.25
CA SER A 205 6.24 0.05 16.28
C SER A 205 7.42 -0.09 17.24
N ASP A 206 8.64 0.09 16.74
CA ASP A 206 9.90 0.08 17.50
C ASP A 206 10.27 1.44 18.11
N ASN A 207 9.43 2.47 17.87
CA ASN A 207 9.62 3.84 18.30
C ASN A 207 10.91 4.50 17.76
N SER A 208 11.56 3.91 16.75
CA SER A 208 12.77 4.46 16.14
C SER A 208 12.48 5.65 15.22
N LYS A 209 11.24 5.77 14.74
CA LYS A 209 10.77 6.88 13.91
C LYS A 209 9.45 7.44 14.44
N ALA A 210 9.27 8.74 14.21
CA ALA A 210 7.98 9.41 14.37
C ALA A 210 7.63 10.06 13.02
N GLU A 211 6.35 10.11 12.68
CA GLU A 211 5.86 10.86 11.53
C GLU A 211 4.83 11.88 11.99
N VAL A 212 5.10 13.14 11.68
CA VAL A 212 4.29 14.28 12.11
C VAL A 212 3.48 14.80 10.95
N PHE A 213 2.15 14.87 11.13
CA PHE A 213 1.20 15.38 10.14
C PHE A 213 0.78 16.79 10.56
N LEU A 214 1.25 17.78 9.82
CA LEU A 214 0.98 19.18 10.09
C LEU A 214 -0.25 19.68 9.31
N PRO A 215 -1.02 20.62 9.88
CA PRO A 215 -2.11 21.28 9.17
C PRO A 215 -1.69 21.84 7.82
N ASN A 216 -2.57 21.72 6.83
CA ASN A 216 -2.38 22.17 5.45
C ASN A 216 -1.21 21.49 4.71
N SER A 217 -0.71 20.37 5.21
CA SER A 217 0.18 19.45 4.50
C SER A 217 -0.51 18.12 4.29
N ASN A 218 -0.48 17.59 3.06
CA ASN A 218 -1.02 16.26 2.74
C ASN A 218 0.02 15.13 2.91
N ASN A 219 1.24 15.48 3.33
CA ASN A 219 2.33 14.55 3.61
C ASN A 219 2.79 14.70 5.07
N GLY A 220 3.17 13.58 5.67
CA GLY A 220 3.86 13.56 6.95
C GLY A 220 5.34 13.94 6.84
N ILE A 221 5.91 14.37 7.96
CA ILE A 221 7.34 14.60 8.12
C ILE A 221 7.89 13.43 8.93
N VAL A 222 8.72 12.58 8.32
CA VAL A 222 9.37 11.47 9.03
C VAL A 222 10.59 11.99 9.79
N LEU A 223 10.62 11.73 11.09
CA LEU A 223 11.70 12.05 12.03
C LEU A 223 12.33 10.77 12.56
N GLU A 224 13.65 10.77 12.68
CA GLU A 224 14.41 9.65 13.24
C GLU A 224 14.79 9.92 14.69
N LYS A 225 14.69 8.90 15.54
CA LYS A 225 15.12 9.00 16.94
C LYS A 225 16.63 9.24 17.01
N LYS A 226 17.04 10.29 17.70
CA LYS A 226 18.46 10.63 17.94
C LYS A 226 18.87 10.55 19.41
N GLY A 227 17.91 10.34 20.29
CA GLY A 227 18.14 10.16 21.72
C GLY A 227 16.86 9.72 22.42
N GLU A 228 16.95 9.47 23.73
CA GLU A 228 15.76 9.19 24.52
C GLU A 228 14.78 10.37 24.44
N GLY A 229 13.57 10.11 23.95
CA GLY A 229 12.53 11.11 23.81
C GLY A 229 12.71 12.14 22.69
N ASN A 230 13.70 12.02 21.80
CA ASN A 230 13.96 13.03 20.75
C ASN A 230 14.02 12.42 19.34
N TRP A 231 13.17 12.92 18.44
CA TRP A 231 13.17 12.59 17.00
C TRP A 231 13.46 13.84 16.16
N VAL A 232 14.28 13.71 15.11
CA VAL A 232 14.79 14.84 14.33
C VAL A 232 14.63 14.61 12.83
N SER A 233 14.26 15.67 12.10
CA SER A 233 14.30 15.74 10.63
C SER A 233 14.50 17.17 10.16
N GLY A 234 15.68 17.49 9.61
CA GLY A 234 16.04 18.86 9.23
C GLY A 234 15.89 19.83 10.40
N ASN A 235 14.99 20.81 10.27
CA ASN A 235 14.71 21.82 11.29
C ASN A 235 13.65 21.38 12.33
N TYR A 236 13.02 20.23 12.13
CA TYR A 236 11.99 19.72 13.02
C TYR A 236 12.58 18.84 14.11
N ILE A 237 12.15 19.07 15.35
CA ILE A 237 12.47 18.26 16.51
C ILE A 237 11.18 17.93 17.23
N LEU A 238 10.85 16.66 17.37
CA LEU A 238 9.80 16.19 18.27
C LEU A 238 10.46 15.76 19.58
N MET A 239 10.04 16.34 20.71
CA MET A 239 10.60 16.06 22.03
C MET A 239 9.51 15.52 22.96
N ALA A 240 9.82 14.48 23.72
CA ALA A 240 8.98 13.97 24.80
C ALA A 240 9.19 14.84 26.05
N TRP A 241 8.33 15.83 26.24
CA TRP A 241 8.40 16.76 27.36
C TRP A 241 6.99 17.10 27.86
N LYS A 242 6.58 16.50 28.99
CA LYS A 242 5.23 16.62 29.57
C LYS A 242 4.12 16.30 28.55
N GLY A 243 4.32 15.24 27.77
CA GLY A 243 3.62 15.00 26.51
C GLY A 243 4.65 15.07 25.39
N TYR A 244 4.28 15.66 24.27
CA TYR A 244 5.17 15.90 23.15
C TYR A 244 5.16 17.37 22.74
N VAL A 245 6.32 17.88 22.35
CA VAL A 245 6.49 19.23 21.80
C VAL A 245 7.18 19.12 20.46
N LEU A 246 6.57 19.69 19.44
CA LEU A 246 7.22 19.86 18.14
C LEU A 246 7.86 21.24 18.08
N GLN A 247 9.14 21.27 17.77
CA GLN A 247 9.87 22.47 17.39
C GLN A 247 10.08 22.53 15.88
N ASP A 248 10.06 23.74 15.33
CA ASP A 248 10.50 24.08 13.98
C ASP A 248 11.50 25.23 14.10
N LYS A 249 12.73 25.03 13.58
CA LYS A 249 13.82 26.02 13.65
C LYS A 249 14.09 26.51 15.09
N GLY A 250 13.99 25.60 16.06
CA GLY A 250 14.22 25.89 17.48
C GLY A 250 13.05 26.57 18.21
N VAL A 251 11.95 26.88 17.53
CA VAL A 251 10.75 27.46 18.13
C VAL A 251 9.73 26.37 18.39
N ALA A 252 9.18 26.29 19.60
CA ALA A 252 8.10 25.37 19.92
C ALA A 252 6.82 25.82 19.19
N VAL A 253 6.33 24.98 18.28
CA VAL A 253 5.18 25.29 17.41
C VAL A 253 3.91 24.54 17.81
N TYR A 254 4.05 23.31 18.31
CA TYR A 254 2.92 22.49 18.79
C TYR A 254 3.27 21.78 20.09
N GLY A 255 2.26 21.52 20.93
CA GLY A 255 2.40 20.73 22.15
C GLY A 255 1.11 20.00 22.54
N GLY A 256 1.22 18.81 23.14
CA GLY A 256 0.07 17.99 23.55
C GLY A 256 0.44 16.72 24.29
#